data_AF-A0A9D1T2T5-F1
#
_entry.id   AF-A0A9D1T2T5-F1
#
_cell.length_a   1.000
_cell.length_b   1.000
_cell.length_c   1.000
_cell.angle_alpha   90.00
_cell.angle_beta   90.00
_cell.angle_gamma   90.00
#
_symmetry.space_group_name_H-M   'P 1'
#
loop_
_entity.id
_entity.type
_entity.pdbx_description
1 polymer ?
#
loop_
_entity_poly.entity_id
_entity_poly.type
_entity_poly.pdbx_seq_one_letter_code
_entity_poly.pdbx_strand_id
1 'polypeptide(L)'
;WQVVHQPQSGLGPTAWTNGALYQGMLDWGELAERTEKDLSFIRWVDGIGAGCRWQPATRRGNNSHADDLTVCQAWLRLYERFGMPGRLNPTKKRIDSILAKPSKVSLDLHKWAALERWSWCDALYMAPQVFAQLAAITGDKRYMDFMDAEFRATVDYLYDKEARLFYRDSRYFPDAPENGFAHREANGEKVFWGRGNGWCLAGLANLLRILPADAPNRPYYEALFKELAARLVELQCPDGSWHASLLDPESYPSPETSGTGFIVYGLAWGVNAGLLDRDATLPAIEKGWAALVAAIQPHGKLGWVQPIGQDPKHVTKDMTEVYGVGAFLQAGTQIHALAPAAQ
;
A
#
# COMPACT_ATOMS: atom_id res chain seq x y z
N TRP A 1 -13.29 5.91 15.43
CA TRP A 1 -12.64 4.92 16.32
C TRP A 1 -11.11 5.06 16.33
N GLN A 2 -10.44 4.94 15.19
CA GLN A 2 -8.96 4.91 15.11
C GLN A 2 -8.28 6.15 15.70
N VAL A 3 -8.78 7.37 15.43
CA VAL A 3 -8.24 8.61 16.02
C VAL A 3 -8.19 8.56 17.55
N VAL A 4 -9.24 8.03 18.20
CA VAL A 4 -9.33 7.90 19.66
C VAL A 4 -8.36 6.83 20.20
N HIS A 5 -8.12 5.77 19.41
CA HIS A 5 -7.26 4.65 19.80
C HIS A 5 -5.82 4.78 19.27
N GLN A 6 -5.49 5.89 18.61
CA GLN A 6 -4.16 6.13 18.04
C GLN A 6 -3.01 6.00 19.06
N PRO A 7 -3.15 6.44 20.32
CA PRO A 7 -2.09 6.26 21.32
C PRO A 7 -1.75 4.79 21.61
N GLN A 8 -2.59 3.84 21.19
CA GLN A 8 -2.38 2.40 21.34
C GLN A 8 -1.62 1.78 20.14
N SER A 9 -1.33 2.57 19.09
CA SER A 9 -0.57 2.10 17.93
C SER A 9 0.91 1.88 18.28
N GLY A 10 1.45 0.70 17.99
CA GLY A 10 2.71 0.23 18.60
C GLY A 10 4.01 0.82 18.05
N LEU A 11 4.09 1.18 16.76
CA LEU A 11 5.38 1.50 16.10
C LEU A 11 5.75 2.99 16.04
N GLY A 12 5.05 3.85 16.77
CA GLY A 12 5.31 5.30 16.78
C GLY A 12 4.78 6.03 15.54
N PRO A 13 4.70 7.38 15.58
CA PRO A 13 3.91 8.16 14.62
C PRO A 13 4.48 8.22 13.20
N THR A 14 5.77 7.88 13.01
CA THR A 14 6.45 7.91 11.71
C THR A 14 6.63 6.53 11.07
N ALA A 15 6.21 5.46 11.73
CA ALA A 15 6.31 4.11 11.17
C ALA A 15 5.41 3.91 9.95
N TRP A 16 5.77 2.93 9.11
CA TRP A 16 5.04 2.60 7.89
C TRP A 16 3.56 2.30 8.12
N THR A 17 3.23 1.68 9.25
CA THR A 17 1.84 1.37 9.64
C THR A 17 1.00 2.65 9.67
N ASN A 18 1.53 3.68 10.32
CA ASN A 18 0.92 5.00 10.41
C ASN A 18 1.01 5.77 9.10
N GLY A 19 2.09 5.62 8.33
CA GLY A 19 2.17 6.18 6.98
C GLY A 19 1.01 5.72 6.07
N ALA A 20 0.67 4.42 6.11
CA ALA A 20 -0.49 3.88 5.40
C ALA A 20 -1.83 4.39 5.96
N LEU A 21 -1.96 4.50 7.29
CA LEU A 21 -3.14 5.13 7.91
C LEU A 21 -3.34 6.57 7.40
N TYR A 22 -2.26 7.36 7.37
CA TYR A 22 -2.34 8.77 7.00
C TYR A 22 -2.73 8.98 5.55
N GLN A 23 -2.33 8.09 4.62
CA GLN A 23 -2.84 8.13 3.24
C GLN A 23 -4.37 8.02 3.21
N GLY A 24 -4.93 7.01 3.90
CA GLY A 24 -6.38 6.84 3.99
C GLY A 24 -7.09 8.00 4.68
N MET A 25 -6.50 8.55 5.75
CA MET A 25 -7.05 9.71 6.46
C MET A 25 -7.04 10.97 5.60
N LEU A 26 -6.02 11.18 4.77
CA LEU A 26 -5.96 12.31 3.84
C LEU A 26 -6.95 12.13 2.68
N ASP A 27 -7.07 10.92 2.10
CA ASP A 27 -8.06 10.64 1.06
C ASP A 27 -9.49 10.87 1.57
N TRP A 28 -9.79 10.35 2.77
CA TRP A 28 -11.07 10.58 3.43
C TRP A 28 -11.27 12.05 3.79
N GLY A 29 -10.24 12.70 4.33
CA GLY A 29 -10.33 14.11 4.71
C GLY A 29 -10.56 15.04 3.53
N GLU A 30 -9.97 14.76 2.36
CA GLU A 30 -10.24 15.50 1.12
C GLU A 30 -11.68 15.28 0.62
N LEU A 31 -12.26 14.10 0.86
CA LEU A 31 -13.67 13.86 0.59
C LEU A 31 -14.56 14.62 1.56
N ALA A 32 -14.35 14.45 2.87
CA ALA A 32 -15.11 15.09 3.94
C ALA A 32 -15.06 16.63 3.86
N GLU A 33 -13.92 17.21 3.49
CA GLU A 33 -13.84 18.65 3.25
C GLU A 33 -14.73 19.07 2.08
N ARG A 34 -14.69 18.33 0.97
CA ARG A 34 -15.49 18.68 -0.22
C ARG A 34 -16.99 18.58 0.07
N THR A 35 -17.42 17.49 0.69
CA THR A 35 -18.83 17.13 0.91
C THR A 35 -19.43 17.75 2.16
N GLU A 36 -18.66 17.84 3.25
CA GLU A 36 -19.15 18.23 4.59
C GLU A 36 -18.46 19.48 5.14
N LYS A 37 -17.48 20.06 4.42
CA LYS A 37 -16.63 21.17 4.88
C LYS A 37 -15.85 20.84 6.16
N ASP A 38 -15.61 19.55 6.41
CA ASP A 38 -14.85 19.08 7.55
C ASP A 38 -13.36 18.90 7.23
N LEU A 39 -12.52 19.72 7.87
CA LEU A 39 -11.06 19.67 7.78
C LEU A 39 -10.41 18.85 8.89
N SER A 40 -11.20 18.27 9.80
CA SER A 40 -10.72 17.65 11.04
C SER A 40 -9.70 16.53 10.78
N PHE A 41 -9.94 15.66 9.79
CA PHE A 41 -9.07 14.54 9.45
C PHE A 41 -7.72 15.01 8.89
N ILE A 42 -7.72 15.99 7.98
CA ILE A 42 -6.49 16.57 7.43
C ILE A 42 -5.69 17.29 8.52
N ARG A 43 -6.37 18.09 9.35
CA ARG A 43 -5.74 18.80 10.48
C ARG A 43 -5.17 17.84 11.52
N TRP A 44 -5.82 16.70 11.72
CA TRP A 44 -5.32 15.65 12.60
C TRP A 44 -3.99 15.07 12.10
N VAL A 45 -3.89 14.73 10.80
CA VAL A 45 -2.64 14.26 10.20
C VAL A 45 -1.56 15.35 10.25
N ASP A 46 -1.89 16.61 9.92
CA ASP A 46 -0.92 17.72 9.96
C ASP A 46 -0.44 18.01 11.40
N GLY A 47 -1.32 17.87 12.40
CA GLY A 47 -0.97 17.98 13.81
C GLY A 47 0.03 16.91 14.26
N ILE A 48 -0.12 15.67 13.80
CA ILE A 48 0.87 14.61 14.02
C ILE A 48 2.20 14.96 13.33
N GLY A 49 2.12 15.44 12.08
CA GLY A 49 3.28 15.93 11.33
C GLY A 49 4.05 17.01 12.06
N ALA A 50 3.34 17.99 12.62
CA ALA A 50 3.95 19.03 13.45
C ALA A 50 4.65 18.44 14.69
N GLY A 51 4.00 17.49 15.37
CA GLY A 51 4.56 16.80 16.54
C GLY A 51 5.87 16.05 16.24
N CYS A 52 6.01 15.47 15.04
CA CYS A 52 7.24 14.79 14.60
C CYS A 52 8.15 15.66 13.71
N ARG A 53 7.81 16.94 13.54
CA ARG A 53 8.51 17.90 12.65
C ARG A 53 8.63 17.39 11.20
N TRP A 54 7.60 16.71 10.71
CA TRP A 54 7.49 16.13 9.37
C TRP A 54 8.71 15.30 8.97
N GLN A 55 9.35 14.65 9.95
CA GLN A 55 10.51 13.81 9.70
C GLN A 55 10.09 12.46 9.09
N PRO A 56 10.89 11.90 8.18
CA PRO A 56 10.85 10.47 7.87
C PRO A 56 11.10 9.64 9.14
N ALA A 57 10.73 8.36 9.11
CA ALA A 57 11.17 7.44 10.15
C ALA A 57 12.70 7.26 10.10
N THR A 58 13.28 6.85 11.23
CA THR A 58 14.73 6.66 11.35
C THR A 58 15.04 5.27 11.84
N ARG A 59 15.96 4.59 11.16
CA ARG A 59 16.51 3.30 11.56
C ARG A 59 18.02 3.37 11.62
N ARG A 60 18.60 2.80 12.67
CA ARG A 60 20.06 2.73 12.81
C ARG A 60 20.64 1.84 11.71
N GLY A 61 21.57 2.39 10.93
CA GLY A 61 22.36 1.62 9.96
C GLY A 61 21.70 1.38 8.59
N ASN A 62 20.47 1.85 8.38
CA ASN A 62 19.81 1.78 7.07
C ASN A 62 18.92 2.99 6.85
N ASN A 63 19.40 3.94 6.03
CA ASN A 63 18.66 5.17 5.72
C ASN A 63 17.73 5.02 4.51
N SER A 64 17.84 3.95 3.74
CA SER A 64 17.06 3.74 2.50
C SER A 64 15.91 2.75 2.64
N HIS A 65 15.67 2.24 3.86
CA HIS A 65 14.58 1.29 4.13
C HIS A 65 13.22 1.87 3.73
N ALA A 66 12.50 1.19 2.83
CA ALA A 66 11.26 1.70 2.23
C ALA A 66 10.19 2.05 3.28
N ASP A 67 9.99 1.21 4.30
CA ASP A 67 9.07 1.48 5.42
C ASP A 67 9.28 2.85 6.09
N ASP A 68 10.52 3.28 6.21
CA ASP A 68 10.86 4.54 6.90
C ASP A 68 10.49 5.76 6.04
N LEU A 69 10.20 5.53 4.75
CA LEU A 69 9.78 6.54 3.78
C LEU A 69 8.26 6.65 3.66
N THR A 70 7.48 5.63 4.02
CA THR A 70 6.02 5.61 3.82
C THR A 70 5.30 6.83 4.40
N VAL A 71 5.70 7.27 5.60
CA VAL A 71 5.10 8.46 6.24
C VAL A 71 5.30 9.74 5.42
N CYS A 72 6.39 9.80 4.63
CA CYS A 72 6.71 10.96 3.81
C CYS A 72 5.68 11.21 2.71
N GLN A 73 4.93 10.18 2.29
CA GLN A 73 3.81 10.34 1.36
C GLN A 73 2.78 11.33 1.91
N ALA A 74 2.48 11.28 3.22
CA ALA A 74 1.56 12.22 3.86
C ALA A 74 2.16 13.63 3.98
N TRP A 75 3.46 13.72 4.29
CA TRP A 75 4.16 15.01 4.40
C TRP A 75 4.21 15.76 3.08
N LEU A 76 4.48 15.06 1.97
CA LEU A 76 4.50 15.66 0.65
C LEU A 76 3.09 16.09 0.20
N ARG A 77 2.05 15.29 0.47
CA ARG A 77 0.66 15.72 0.22
C ARG A 77 0.28 16.97 1.00
N LEU A 78 0.64 17.05 2.28
CA LEU A 78 0.40 18.24 3.10
C LEU A 78 1.22 19.45 2.63
N TYR A 79 2.43 19.23 2.08
CA TYR A 79 3.21 20.29 1.44
C TYR A 79 2.53 20.82 0.17
N GLU A 80 2.10 19.94 -0.74
CA GLU A 80 1.40 20.33 -1.98
C GLU A 80 0.15 21.16 -1.68
N ARG A 81 -0.55 20.81 -0.58
CA ARG A 81 -1.78 21.45 -0.17
C ARG A 81 -1.61 22.78 0.57
N PHE A 82 -0.71 22.84 1.55
CA PHE A 82 -0.60 23.98 2.47
C PHE A 82 0.72 24.76 2.34
N GLY A 83 1.62 24.32 1.46
CA GLY A 83 2.99 24.81 1.42
C GLY A 83 3.75 24.52 2.71
N MET A 84 4.71 25.38 3.03
CA MET A 84 5.67 25.28 4.14
C MET A 84 6.86 24.33 3.86
N PRO A 85 8.07 24.88 3.64
CA PRO A 85 9.28 24.08 3.36
C PRO A 85 9.61 23.01 4.41
N GLY A 86 9.18 23.20 5.66
CA GLY A 86 9.32 22.20 6.72
C GLY A 86 8.65 20.85 6.44
N ARG A 87 7.59 20.83 5.60
CA ARG A 87 6.89 19.60 5.18
C ARG A 87 7.61 18.85 4.04
N LEU A 88 8.46 19.56 3.27
CA LEU A 88 9.20 19.03 2.11
C LEU A 88 10.65 18.68 2.45
N ASN A 89 11.37 19.60 3.10
CA ASN A 89 12.82 19.55 3.24
C ASN A 89 13.36 18.29 3.94
N PRO A 90 12.73 17.77 5.03
CA PRO A 90 13.19 16.54 5.66
C PRO A 90 13.14 15.34 4.71
N THR A 91 12.01 15.16 4.01
CA THR A 91 11.82 14.13 2.99
C THR A 91 12.83 14.28 1.87
N LYS A 92 12.92 15.49 1.28
CA LYS A 92 13.85 15.77 0.18
C LYS A 92 15.29 15.46 0.58
N LYS A 93 15.74 15.92 1.75
CA LYS A 93 17.10 15.65 2.26
C LYS A 93 17.36 14.15 2.42
N ARG A 94 16.38 13.39 2.92
CA ARG A 94 16.50 11.93 3.03
C ARG A 94 16.65 11.28 1.67
N ILE A 95 15.80 11.62 0.71
CA ILE A 95 15.85 11.04 -0.63
C ILE A 95 17.12 11.46 -1.39
N ASP A 96 17.54 12.73 -1.31
CA ASP A 96 18.80 13.20 -1.89
C ASP A 96 20.00 12.38 -1.37
N SER A 97 20.01 12.02 -0.08
CA SER A 97 21.06 11.17 0.50
C SER A 97 21.05 9.74 -0.05
N ILE A 98 19.88 9.20 -0.40
CA ILE A 98 19.76 7.87 -1.03
C ILE A 98 20.28 7.94 -2.46
N LEU A 99 19.88 8.97 -3.22
CA LEU A 99 20.34 9.19 -4.59
C LEU A 99 21.85 9.46 -4.69
N ALA A 100 22.43 10.09 -3.68
CA ALA A 100 23.88 10.35 -3.64
C ALA A 100 24.71 9.07 -3.43
N LYS A 101 24.13 8.04 -2.80
CA LYS A 101 24.78 6.76 -2.53
C LYS A 101 23.77 5.61 -2.64
N PRO A 102 23.30 5.29 -3.86
CA PRO A 102 22.30 4.25 -4.05
C PRO A 102 22.91 2.89 -3.68
N SER A 103 22.17 2.09 -2.91
CA SER A 103 22.60 0.74 -2.57
C SER A 103 22.59 -0.14 -3.81
N LYS A 104 23.58 -1.04 -3.92
CA LYS A 104 23.72 -1.99 -5.03
C LYS A 104 23.70 -3.44 -4.55
N VAL A 105 23.23 -3.65 -3.32
CA VAL A 105 23.14 -4.97 -2.71
C VAL A 105 22.10 -5.84 -3.43
N SER A 106 22.22 -7.15 -3.21
CA SER A 106 21.25 -8.14 -3.69
C SER A 106 19.86 -7.87 -3.12
N LEU A 107 18.80 -8.14 -3.88
CA LEU A 107 17.42 -8.17 -3.39
C LEU A 107 17.09 -9.47 -2.62
N ASP A 108 18.06 -10.38 -2.53
CA ASP A 108 17.93 -11.61 -1.76
C ASP A 108 17.86 -11.35 -0.25
N LEU A 109 16.67 -11.50 0.33
CA LEU A 109 16.36 -11.23 1.73
C LEU A 109 17.02 -12.21 2.72
N HIS A 110 17.67 -13.27 2.25
CA HIS A 110 18.57 -14.07 3.08
C HIS A 110 19.82 -13.27 3.49
N LYS A 111 20.11 -12.15 2.83
CA LYS A 111 21.20 -11.24 3.15
C LYS A 111 20.65 -10.02 3.88
N TRP A 112 21.12 -9.76 5.11
CA TRP A 112 20.68 -8.63 5.93
C TRP A 112 20.68 -7.27 5.19
N ALA A 113 21.68 -7.04 4.35
CA ALA A 113 21.81 -5.80 3.61
C ALA A 113 20.72 -5.57 2.56
N ALA A 114 19.98 -6.62 2.14
CA ALA A 114 18.93 -6.52 1.11
C ALA A 114 17.85 -5.48 1.44
N LEU A 115 17.59 -5.26 2.73
CA LEU A 115 16.65 -4.24 3.22
C LEU A 115 17.07 -2.79 2.92
N GLU A 116 18.29 -2.54 2.41
CA GLU A 116 18.67 -1.24 1.87
C GLU A 116 17.99 -0.93 0.52
N ARG A 117 17.45 -1.95 -0.14
CA ARG A 117 16.70 -1.88 -1.39
C ARG A 117 15.30 -2.47 -1.21
N TRP A 118 14.49 -2.45 -2.27
CA TRP A 118 13.09 -2.90 -2.23
C TRP A 118 12.99 -4.43 -2.42
N SER A 119 13.59 -5.17 -1.48
CA SER A 119 13.69 -6.63 -1.52
C SER A 119 12.43 -7.39 -1.07
N TRP A 120 11.33 -6.68 -0.82
CA TRP A 120 10.04 -7.25 -0.46
C TRP A 120 8.92 -6.48 -1.15
N CYS A 121 7.84 -7.16 -1.54
CA CYS A 121 6.81 -6.60 -2.43
C CYS A 121 6.09 -5.39 -1.83
N ASP A 122 5.94 -5.37 -0.50
CA ASP A 122 5.27 -4.30 0.23
C ASP A 122 5.97 -2.94 0.00
N ALA A 123 7.29 -2.95 -0.24
CA ALA A 123 8.08 -1.75 -0.54
C ALA A 123 7.55 -0.97 -1.75
N LEU A 124 6.85 -1.65 -2.68
CA LEU A 124 6.21 -1.04 -3.86
C LEU A 124 5.04 -0.12 -3.50
N TYR A 125 4.46 -0.27 -2.30
CA TYR A 125 3.56 0.73 -1.73
C TYR A 125 4.33 1.82 -0.98
N MET A 126 5.35 1.43 -0.21
CA MET A 126 6.00 2.29 0.78
C MET A 126 6.80 3.45 0.15
N ALA A 127 7.63 3.15 -0.85
CA ALA A 127 8.63 4.10 -1.34
C ALA A 127 8.28 4.80 -2.66
N PRO A 128 7.79 4.11 -3.72
CA PRO A 128 7.70 4.70 -5.07
C PRO A 128 6.97 6.04 -5.14
N GLN A 129 5.84 6.16 -4.44
CA GLN A 129 5.05 7.39 -4.37
C GLN A 129 5.87 8.59 -3.88
N VAL A 130 6.77 8.41 -2.90
CA VAL A 130 7.59 9.50 -2.35
C VAL A 130 8.50 10.09 -3.42
N PHE A 131 9.15 9.22 -4.21
CA PHE A 131 10.03 9.64 -5.29
C PHE A 131 9.25 10.30 -6.43
N ALA A 132 8.10 9.73 -6.80
CA ALA A 132 7.24 10.29 -7.84
C ALA A 132 6.70 11.68 -7.47
N GLN A 133 6.26 11.87 -6.22
CA GLN A 133 5.83 13.18 -5.73
C GLN A 133 6.99 14.18 -5.70
N LEU A 134 8.19 13.79 -5.26
CA LEU A 134 9.35 14.69 -5.30
C LEU A 134 9.71 15.10 -6.72
N ALA A 135 9.64 14.19 -7.68
CA ALA A 135 9.82 14.53 -9.09
C ALA A 135 8.79 15.55 -9.56
N ALA A 136 7.51 15.34 -9.25
CA ALA A 136 6.44 16.27 -9.61
C ALA A 136 6.62 17.65 -8.96
N ILE A 137 6.98 17.69 -7.67
CA ILE A 137 7.18 18.93 -6.90
C ILE A 137 8.39 19.72 -7.39
N THR A 138 9.49 19.05 -7.75
CA THR A 138 10.79 19.71 -7.98
C THR A 138 11.17 19.83 -9.46
N GLY A 139 10.57 19.01 -10.33
CA GLY A 139 11.00 18.84 -11.73
C GLY A 139 12.31 18.07 -11.90
N ASP A 140 12.93 17.56 -10.83
CA ASP A 140 14.18 16.82 -10.91
C ASP A 140 13.94 15.35 -11.29
N LYS A 141 14.26 15.02 -12.54
CA LYS A 141 14.07 13.67 -13.10
C LYS A 141 14.81 12.56 -12.35
N ARG A 142 15.87 12.87 -11.58
CA ARG A 142 16.66 11.85 -10.87
C ARG A 142 15.82 11.05 -9.87
N TYR A 143 14.77 11.65 -9.31
CA TYR A 143 13.85 10.91 -8.43
C TYR A 143 13.05 9.85 -9.22
N MET A 144 12.55 10.20 -10.41
CA MET A 144 11.86 9.25 -11.28
C MET A 144 12.78 8.16 -11.79
N ASP A 145 13.97 8.52 -12.25
CA ASP A 145 14.93 7.57 -12.82
C ASP A 145 15.32 6.49 -11.79
N PHE A 146 15.58 6.90 -10.54
CA PHE A 146 15.87 5.96 -9.46
C PHE A 146 14.65 5.10 -9.09
N MET A 147 13.48 5.72 -8.99
CA MET A 147 12.24 5.01 -8.66
C MET A 147 11.91 3.94 -9.70
N ASP A 148 11.95 4.27 -10.99
CA ASP A 148 11.66 3.34 -12.08
C ASP A 148 12.65 2.17 -12.08
N ALA A 149 13.94 2.44 -11.88
CA ALA A 149 14.97 1.41 -11.81
C ALA A 149 14.76 0.45 -10.63
N GLU A 150 14.51 0.94 -9.42
CA GLU A 150 14.27 0.09 -8.24
C GLU A 150 12.92 -0.65 -8.34
N PHE A 151 11.88 0.00 -8.89
CA PHE A 151 10.58 -0.63 -9.09
C PHE A 151 10.70 -1.82 -10.05
N ARG A 152 11.35 -1.63 -11.20
CA ARG A 152 11.58 -2.71 -12.18
C ARG A 152 12.44 -3.82 -11.59
N ALA A 153 13.52 -3.49 -10.89
CA ALA A 153 14.34 -4.51 -10.24
C ALA A 153 13.54 -5.37 -9.25
N THR A 154 12.59 -4.76 -8.53
CA THR A 154 11.70 -5.47 -7.60
C THR A 154 10.70 -6.34 -8.34
N VAL A 155 10.07 -5.83 -9.40
CA VAL A 155 9.13 -6.60 -10.23
C VAL A 155 9.82 -7.78 -10.91
N ASP A 156 10.95 -7.54 -11.56
CA ASP A 156 11.74 -8.56 -12.24
C ASP A 156 12.18 -9.68 -11.27
N TYR A 157 12.37 -9.35 -9.99
CA TYR A 157 12.79 -10.29 -8.97
C TYR A 157 11.63 -11.03 -8.31
N LEU A 158 10.56 -10.33 -7.91
CA LEU A 158 9.50 -10.88 -7.05
C LEU A 158 8.21 -11.27 -7.78
N TYR A 159 7.99 -10.78 -9.01
CA TYR A 159 6.76 -11.05 -9.74
C TYR A 159 6.81 -12.40 -10.45
N ASP A 160 5.90 -13.30 -10.07
CA ASP A 160 5.71 -14.58 -10.72
C ASP A 160 4.77 -14.42 -11.91
N LYS A 161 5.31 -14.49 -13.13
CA LYS A 161 4.56 -14.26 -14.37
C LYS A 161 3.50 -15.34 -14.63
N GLU A 162 3.68 -16.56 -14.14
CA GLU A 162 2.72 -17.64 -14.32
C GLU A 162 1.51 -17.44 -13.40
N ALA A 163 1.77 -17.16 -12.12
CA ALA A 163 0.75 -16.92 -11.12
C ALA A 163 0.09 -15.54 -11.26
N ARG A 164 0.77 -14.61 -11.94
CA ARG A 164 0.44 -13.18 -12.06
C ARG A 164 0.34 -12.48 -10.69
N LEU A 165 1.22 -12.87 -9.76
CA LEU A 165 1.25 -12.40 -8.37
C LEU A 165 2.68 -12.13 -7.90
N PHE A 166 2.81 -11.33 -6.85
CA PHE A 166 4.08 -11.03 -6.19
C PHE A 166 4.34 -11.98 -5.03
N TYR A 167 5.49 -12.66 -5.07
CA TYR A 167 6.07 -13.23 -3.86
C TYR A 167 6.39 -12.11 -2.88
N ARG A 168 6.19 -12.37 -1.58
CA ARG A 168 6.47 -11.35 -0.56
C ARG A 168 7.94 -10.96 -0.57
N ASP A 169 8.84 -11.93 -0.65
CA ASP A 169 10.29 -11.78 -0.80
C ASP A 169 10.93 -13.11 -1.23
N SER A 170 12.25 -13.13 -1.40
CA SER A 170 12.98 -14.31 -1.92
C SER A 170 12.88 -15.58 -1.08
N ARG A 171 12.49 -15.49 0.20
CA ARG A 171 12.37 -16.68 1.07
C ARG A 171 11.18 -17.56 0.69
N TYR A 172 10.27 -17.08 -0.15
CA TYR A 172 9.12 -17.83 -0.65
C TYR A 172 9.34 -18.40 -2.05
N PHE A 173 10.52 -18.18 -2.65
CA PHE A 173 10.84 -18.79 -3.94
C PHE A 173 10.91 -20.31 -3.82
N PRO A 174 10.50 -21.06 -4.87
CA PRO A 174 10.52 -22.52 -4.85
C PRO A 174 11.91 -23.12 -4.58
N ASP A 175 12.98 -22.43 -4.98
CA ASP A 175 14.38 -22.84 -4.87
C ASP A 175 15.12 -22.16 -3.72
N ALA A 176 14.43 -21.39 -2.87
CA ALA A 176 15.02 -20.76 -1.70
C ALA A 176 15.50 -21.81 -0.67
N PRO A 177 16.50 -21.50 0.16
CA PRO A 177 16.84 -22.36 1.30
C PRO A 177 15.73 -22.36 2.35
N GLU A 178 15.30 -23.56 2.78
CA GLU A 178 14.32 -23.75 3.86
C GLU A 178 14.86 -23.24 5.20
N ASN A 179 14.52 -21.99 5.55
CA ASN A 179 14.96 -21.33 6.79
C ASN A 179 13.75 -20.97 7.69
N GLY A 180 12.83 -21.92 7.85
CA GLY A 180 11.59 -21.72 8.61
C GLY A 180 10.47 -21.01 7.83
N PHE A 181 10.60 -20.92 6.51
CA PHE A 181 9.58 -20.39 5.60
C PHE A 181 9.06 -21.53 4.73
N ALA A 182 7.74 -21.66 4.62
CA ALA A 182 7.13 -22.63 3.72
C ALA A 182 7.18 -22.08 2.28
N HIS A 183 7.67 -22.88 1.34
CA HIS A 183 7.70 -22.50 -0.08
C HIS A 183 6.40 -22.88 -0.82
N ARG A 184 5.52 -23.62 -0.14
CA ARG A 184 4.21 -24.06 -0.61
C ARG A 184 3.19 -23.97 0.52
N GLU A 185 1.96 -23.70 0.14
CA GLU A 185 0.79 -23.78 1.01
C GLU A 185 0.44 -25.25 1.31
N ALA A 186 -0.52 -25.50 2.22
CA ALA A 186 -0.89 -26.85 2.62
C ALA A 186 -1.51 -27.65 1.46
N ASN A 187 -2.16 -26.96 0.51
CA ASN A 187 -2.71 -27.54 -0.72
C ASN A 187 -1.67 -27.75 -1.84
N GLY A 188 -0.39 -27.41 -1.62
CA GLY A 188 0.69 -27.55 -2.60
C GLY A 188 0.86 -26.38 -3.57
N GLU A 189 0.07 -25.31 -3.44
CA GLU A 189 0.20 -24.09 -4.25
C GLU A 189 1.38 -23.20 -3.79
N LYS A 190 1.79 -22.27 -4.65
CA LYS A 190 2.78 -21.23 -4.31
C LYS A 190 2.21 -20.29 -3.22
N VAL A 191 3.06 -19.83 -2.30
CA VAL A 191 2.65 -18.93 -1.20
C VAL A 191 2.55 -17.49 -1.70
N PHE A 192 1.33 -16.97 -1.82
CA PHE A 192 1.06 -15.57 -2.16
C PHE A 192 0.17 -14.90 -1.12
N TRP A 193 0.76 -13.93 -0.42
CA TRP A 193 0.10 -13.24 0.67
C TRP A 193 -0.89 -12.18 0.15
N GLY A 194 -2.13 -12.22 0.65
CA GLY A 194 -3.22 -11.33 0.25
C GLY A 194 -2.88 -9.85 0.47
N ARG A 195 -2.43 -9.48 1.67
CA ARG A 195 -1.99 -8.10 1.94
C ARG A 195 -0.74 -7.69 1.15
N GLY A 196 0.21 -8.61 0.92
CA GLY A 196 1.40 -8.32 0.11
C GLY A 196 1.04 -7.87 -1.31
N ASN A 197 0.14 -8.60 -1.95
CA ASN A 197 -0.37 -8.24 -3.28
C ASN A 197 -1.32 -7.04 -3.24
N GLY A 198 -2.07 -6.86 -2.15
CA GLY A 198 -2.84 -5.64 -1.89
C GLY A 198 -1.95 -4.39 -1.88
N TRP A 199 -0.79 -4.44 -1.19
CA TRP A 199 0.20 -3.36 -1.23
C TRP A 199 0.65 -3.04 -2.65
N CYS A 200 0.97 -4.06 -3.44
CA CYS A 200 1.42 -3.88 -4.81
C CYS A 200 0.36 -3.20 -5.68
N LEU A 201 -0.89 -3.65 -5.61
CA LEU A 201 -1.98 -3.06 -6.39
C LEU A 201 -2.26 -1.61 -5.98
N ALA A 202 -2.37 -1.35 -4.68
CA ALA A 202 -2.59 -0.01 -4.15
C ALA A 202 -1.41 0.94 -4.44
N GLY A 203 -0.18 0.43 -4.38
CA GLY A 203 1.05 1.18 -4.70
C GLY A 203 1.10 1.58 -6.18
N LEU A 204 0.74 0.66 -7.08
CA LEU A 204 0.58 0.95 -8.52
C LEU A 204 -0.50 2.01 -8.77
N ALA A 205 -1.66 1.89 -8.11
CA ALA A 205 -2.71 2.90 -8.19
C ALA A 205 -2.20 4.29 -7.74
N ASN A 206 -1.53 4.35 -6.59
CA ASN A 206 -0.96 5.60 -6.08
C ASN A 206 0.08 6.20 -7.02
N LEU A 207 0.96 5.38 -7.59
CA LEU A 207 1.97 5.84 -8.54
C LEU A 207 1.33 6.40 -9.82
N LEU A 208 0.37 5.68 -10.40
CA LEU A 208 -0.32 6.07 -11.63
C LEU A 208 -1.16 7.35 -11.50
N ARG A 209 -1.60 7.69 -10.28
CA ARG A 209 -2.25 8.98 -9.97
C ARG A 209 -1.31 10.17 -10.06
N ILE A 210 -0.01 9.95 -9.83
CA ILE A 210 1.01 11.00 -9.80
C ILE A 210 1.70 11.15 -11.15
N LEU A 211 1.92 10.02 -11.85
CA LEU A 211 2.56 10.04 -13.15
C LEU A 211 1.78 10.91 -14.15
N PRO A 212 2.47 11.76 -14.94
CA PRO A 212 1.86 12.40 -16.10
C PRO A 212 1.22 11.37 -17.04
N ALA A 213 0.16 11.77 -17.74
CA ALA A 213 -0.55 10.89 -18.67
C ALA A 213 0.33 10.44 -19.85
N ASP A 214 1.31 11.27 -20.23
CA ASP A 214 2.26 11.06 -21.33
C ASP A 214 3.63 10.53 -20.86
N ALA A 215 3.78 10.17 -19.58
CA ALA A 215 5.03 9.66 -19.06
C ALA A 215 5.46 8.37 -19.80
N PRO A 216 6.71 8.28 -20.33
CA PRO A 216 7.13 7.15 -21.18
C PRO A 216 7.04 5.77 -20.50
N ASN A 217 7.18 5.73 -19.17
CA ASN A 217 7.09 4.50 -18.38
C ASN A 217 5.66 4.18 -17.91
N ARG A 218 4.67 5.08 -18.09
CA ARG A 218 3.28 4.85 -17.70
C ARG A 218 2.69 3.56 -18.28
N PRO A 219 2.87 3.22 -19.58
CA PRO A 219 2.30 1.99 -20.14
C PRO A 219 2.77 0.72 -19.43
N TYR A 220 4.01 0.70 -18.91
CA TYR A 220 4.53 -0.43 -18.15
C TYR A 220 3.75 -0.63 -16.84
N TYR A 221 3.55 0.44 -16.07
CA TYR A 221 2.81 0.37 -14.80
C TYR A 221 1.32 0.07 -15.02
N GLU A 222 0.72 0.62 -16.08
CA GLU A 222 -0.67 0.30 -16.43
C GLU A 222 -0.85 -1.17 -16.81
N ALA A 223 0.08 -1.75 -17.59
CA ALA A 223 0.03 -3.15 -17.96
C ALA A 223 0.12 -4.07 -16.73
N LEU A 224 1.11 -3.81 -15.86
CA LEU A 224 1.29 -4.56 -14.61
C LEU A 224 0.09 -4.40 -13.67
N PHE A 225 -0.46 -3.19 -13.55
CA PHE A 225 -1.66 -2.93 -12.75
C PHE A 225 -2.87 -3.72 -13.26
N LYS A 226 -3.13 -3.70 -14.58
CA LYS A 226 -4.25 -4.42 -15.19
C LYS A 226 -4.10 -5.95 -15.03
N GLU A 227 -2.89 -6.47 -15.21
CA GLU A 227 -2.61 -7.90 -15.05
C GLU A 227 -2.83 -8.38 -13.61
N LEU A 228 -2.27 -7.65 -12.63
CA LEU A 228 -2.47 -7.95 -11.21
C LEU A 228 -3.94 -7.78 -10.80
N ALA A 229 -4.61 -6.72 -11.24
CA ALA A 229 -6.03 -6.48 -10.98
C ALA A 229 -6.90 -7.63 -11.48
N ALA A 230 -6.69 -8.08 -12.73
CA ALA A 230 -7.43 -9.18 -13.31
C ALA A 230 -7.21 -10.47 -12.51
N ARG A 231 -5.96 -10.78 -12.13
CA ARG A 231 -5.67 -11.95 -11.32
C ARG A 231 -6.33 -11.89 -9.94
N LEU A 232 -6.35 -10.72 -9.31
CA LEU A 232 -7.00 -10.56 -8.01
C LEU A 232 -8.53 -10.72 -8.12
N VAL A 233 -9.17 -10.23 -9.18
CA VAL A 233 -10.61 -10.49 -9.42
C VAL A 233 -10.90 -11.99 -9.52
N GLU A 234 -10.06 -12.76 -10.21
CA GLU A 234 -10.20 -14.23 -10.32
C GLU A 234 -10.09 -14.96 -8.97
N LEU A 235 -9.35 -14.38 -8.01
CA LEU A 235 -9.03 -15.00 -6.72
C LEU A 235 -9.93 -14.53 -5.58
N GLN A 236 -10.97 -13.75 -5.86
CA GLN A 236 -11.91 -13.32 -4.83
C GLN A 236 -12.64 -14.52 -4.23
N CYS A 237 -12.69 -14.60 -2.90
CA CYS A 237 -13.41 -15.67 -2.22
C CYS A 237 -14.93 -15.47 -2.32
N PRO A 238 -15.74 -16.53 -2.17
CA PRO A 238 -17.20 -16.44 -2.25
C PRO A 238 -17.85 -15.46 -1.26
N ASP A 239 -17.20 -15.20 -0.12
CA ASP A 239 -17.62 -14.21 0.89
C ASP A 239 -17.33 -12.75 0.48
N GLY A 240 -16.71 -12.53 -0.68
CA GLY A 240 -16.34 -11.23 -1.23
C GLY A 240 -14.97 -10.73 -0.80
N SER A 241 -14.34 -11.36 0.19
CA SER A 241 -13.03 -10.93 0.68
C SER A 241 -11.87 -11.60 -0.08
N TRP A 242 -10.67 -11.10 0.17
CA TRP A 242 -9.43 -11.81 -0.14
C TRP A 242 -8.80 -12.25 1.18
N HIS A 243 -8.56 -13.55 1.30
CA HIS A 243 -8.05 -14.16 2.52
C HIS A 243 -6.54 -13.95 2.67
N ALA A 244 -5.97 -14.38 3.80
CA ALA A 244 -4.55 -14.18 4.08
C ALA A 244 -3.67 -14.87 3.03
N SER A 245 -4.02 -16.08 2.58
CA SER A 245 -3.44 -16.70 1.39
C SER A 245 -4.37 -16.51 0.20
N LEU A 246 -3.80 -16.14 -0.95
CA LEU A 246 -4.53 -15.99 -2.20
C LEU A 246 -4.77 -17.31 -2.94
N LEU A 247 -3.92 -18.32 -2.72
CA LEU A 247 -4.02 -19.63 -3.39
C LEU A 247 -4.41 -20.78 -2.45
N ASP A 248 -4.45 -20.54 -1.13
CA ASP A 248 -4.96 -21.50 -0.15
C ASP A 248 -5.91 -20.83 0.87
N PRO A 249 -7.06 -20.31 0.42
CA PRO A 249 -8.03 -19.69 1.31
C PRO A 249 -8.66 -20.68 2.31
N GLU A 250 -8.67 -21.98 2.00
CA GLU A 250 -9.22 -23.01 2.90
C GLU A 250 -8.40 -23.15 4.18
N SER A 251 -7.07 -23.05 4.09
CA SER A 251 -6.18 -23.00 5.26
C SER A 251 -6.30 -21.69 6.04
N TYR A 252 -6.79 -20.61 5.42
CA TYR A 252 -6.88 -19.28 6.01
C TYR A 252 -8.27 -18.64 5.83
N PRO A 253 -9.37 -19.26 6.31
CA PRO A 253 -10.73 -18.97 5.85
C PRO A 253 -11.33 -17.65 6.38
N SER A 254 -10.52 -16.82 7.05
CA SER A 254 -10.98 -15.59 7.68
C SER A 254 -10.97 -14.43 6.68
N PRO A 255 -11.99 -13.54 6.69
CA PRO A 255 -12.06 -12.41 5.78
C PRO A 255 -11.04 -11.34 6.17
N GLU A 256 -9.82 -11.44 5.64
CA GLU A 256 -8.70 -10.55 5.99
C GLU A 256 -8.93 -9.15 5.41
N THR A 257 -9.23 -8.18 6.27
CA THR A 257 -9.77 -6.88 5.82
C THR A 257 -8.71 -5.91 5.31
N SER A 258 -7.45 -6.02 5.70
CA SER A 258 -6.44 -5.08 5.20
C SER A 258 -6.05 -5.36 3.76
N GLY A 259 -5.78 -6.61 3.40
CA GLY A 259 -5.58 -7.04 2.02
C GLY A 259 -6.81 -6.75 1.17
N THR A 260 -7.99 -7.14 1.64
CA THR A 260 -9.27 -6.81 0.97
C THR A 260 -9.43 -5.30 0.77
N GLY A 261 -9.09 -4.48 1.75
CA GLY A 261 -9.16 -3.01 1.67
C GLY A 261 -8.29 -2.44 0.56
N PHE A 262 -7.02 -2.85 0.48
CA PHE A 262 -6.12 -2.37 -0.57
C PHE A 262 -6.51 -2.87 -1.97
N ILE A 263 -7.01 -4.10 -2.06
CA ILE A 263 -7.46 -4.66 -3.33
C ILE A 263 -8.71 -3.91 -3.83
N VAL A 264 -9.72 -3.72 -2.96
CA VAL A 264 -10.92 -2.95 -3.31
C VAL A 264 -10.55 -1.51 -3.69
N TYR A 265 -9.65 -0.87 -2.94
CA TYR A 265 -9.14 0.46 -3.30
C TYR A 265 -8.54 0.48 -4.71
N GLY A 266 -7.60 -0.44 -5.00
CA GLY A 266 -6.94 -0.51 -6.30
C GLY A 266 -7.92 -0.77 -7.43
N LEU A 267 -8.80 -1.76 -7.29
CA LEU A 267 -9.82 -2.09 -8.31
C LEU A 267 -10.77 -0.91 -8.55
N ALA A 268 -11.30 -0.31 -7.48
CA ALA A 268 -12.23 0.82 -7.59
C ALA A 268 -11.56 2.04 -8.23
N TRP A 269 -10.32 2.34 -7.84
CA TRP A 269 -9.54 3.38 -8.49
C TRP A 269 -9.31 3.08 -9.97
N GLY A 270 -8.98 1.84 -10.33
CA GLY A 270 -8.75 1.43 -11.71
C GLY A 270 -9.97 1.63 -12.61
N VAL A 271 -11.17 1.37 -12.09
CA VAL A 271 -12.43 1.67 -12.80
C VAL A 271 -12.66 3.18 -12.90
N ASN A 272 -12.49 3.94 -11.81
CA ASN A 272 -12.64 5.41 -11.83
C ASN A 272 -11.65 6.09 -12.78
N ALA A 273 -10.45 5.54 -12.94
CA ALA A 273 -9.41 6.03 -13.85
C ALA A 273 -9.60 5.57 -15.31
N GLY A 274 -10.61 4.75 -15.61
CA GLY A 274 -10.85 4.19 -16.94
C GLY A 274 -9.81 3.16 -17.39
N LEU A 275 -9.03 2.58 -16.45
CA LEU A 275 -8.04 1.55 -16.73
C LEU A 275 -8.60 0.13 -16.69
N LEU A 276 -9.66 -0.08 -15.90
CA LEU A 276 -10.36 -1.36 -15.77
C LEU A 276 -11.77 -1.22 -16.32
N ASP A 277 -12.25 -2.28 -16.98
CA ASP A 277 -13.62 -2.35 -17.46
C ASP A 277 -14.60 -2.34 -16.28
N ARG A 278 -15.57 -1.41 -16.33
CA ARG A 278 -16.50 -1.20 -15.20
C ARG A 278 -17.38 -2.42 -15.00
N ASP A 279 -18.00 -2.94 -16.04
CA ASP A 279 -19.01 -3.99 -15.93
C ASP A 279 -18.39 -5.32 -15.49
N ALA A 280 -17.17 -5.60 -15.96
CA ALA A 280 -16.40 -6.77 -15.54
C ALA A 280 -15.89 -6.67 -14.09
N THR A 281 -15.54 -5.48 -13.61
CA THR A 281 -14.83 -5.30 -12.32
C THR A 281 -15.75 -4.93 -11.17
N LEU A 282 -16.83 -4.20 -11.43
CA LEU A 282 -17.74 -3.67 -10.41
C LEU A 282 -18.33 -4.75 -9.47
N PRO A 283 -18.74 -5.94 -9.95
CA PRO A 283 -19.25 -6.98 -9.06
C PRO A 283 -18.24 -7.42 -7.98
N ALA A 284 -16.95 -7.48 -8.33
CA ALA A 284 -15.90 -7.84 -7.37
C ALA A 284 -15.68 -6.71 -6.35
N ILE A 285 -15.69 -5.46 -6.81
CA ILE A 285 -15.57 -4.27 -5.96
C ILE A 285 -16.71 -4.21 -4.95
N GLU A 286 -17.96 -4.38 -5.38
CA GLU A 286 -19.14 -4.30 -4.52
C GLU A 286 -19.15 -5.39 -3.45
N LYS A 287 -18.82 -6.63 -3.81
CA LYS A 287 -18.69 -7.74 -2.85
C LYS A 287 -17.58 -7.49 -1.83
N GLY A 288 -16.42 -7.03 -2.29
CA GLY A 288 -15.30 -6.69 -1.40
C GLY A 288 -15.65 -5.54 -0.46
N TRP A 289 -16.33 -4.51 -0.96
CA TRP A 289 -16.81 -3.41 -0.12
C TRP A 289 -17.84 -3.87 0.91
N ALA A 290 -18.78 -4.74 0.53
CA ALA A 290 -19.75 -5.31 1.45
C ALA A 290 -19.06 -6.11 2.57
N ALA A 291 -18.03 -6.91 2.26
CA ALA A 291 -17.24 -7.64 3.25
C ALA A 291 -16.51 -6.69 4.22
N LEU A 292 -15.93 -5.60 3.71
CA LEU A 292 -15.27 -4.57 4.52
C LEU A 292 -16.26 -3.87 5.47
N VAL A 293 -17.44 -3.51 4.99
CA VAL A 293 -18.49 -2.88 5.81
C VAL A 293 -18.98 -3.84 6.89
N ALA A 294 -19.18 -5.12 6.55
CA ALA A 294 -19.61 -6.14 7.51
C ALA A 294 -18.57 -6.40 8.63
N ALA A 295 -17.29 -6.08 8.39
CA ALA A 295 -16.23 -6.20 9.38
C ALA A 295 -16.16 -5.03 10.39
N ILE A 296 -16.94 -3.96 10.19
CA ILE A 296 -17.03 -2.86 11.14
C ILE A 296 -17.87 -3.30 12.35
N GLN A 297 -17.26 -3.31 13.53
CA GLN A 297 -17.94 -3.59 14.78
C GLN A 297 -18.84 -2.41 15.20
N PRO A 298 -19.87 -2.60 16.06
CA PRO A 298 -20.84 -1.55 16.40
C PRO A 298 -20.24 -0.23 16.91
N HIS A 299 -19.08 -0.27 17.57
CA HIS A 299 -18.36 0.92 18.04
C HIS A 299 -17.39 1.52 17.00
N GLY A 300 -17.46 1.08 15.74
CA GLY A 300 -16.68 1.63 14.62
C GLY A 300 -15.26 1.10 14.48
N LYS A 301 -14.90 0.00 15.17
CA LYS A 301 -13.59 -0.66 14.99
C LYS A 301 -13.66 -1.54 13.75
N LEU A 302 -12.65 -1.43 12.89
CA LEU A 302 -12.46 -2.39 11.81
C LEU A 302 -11.83 -3.67 12.38
N GLY A 303 -12.56 -4.78 12.31
CA GLY A 303 -12.07 -6.09 12.71
C GLY A 303 -11.37 -6.85 11.58
N TRP A 304 -10.93 -8.07 11.89
CA TRP A 304 -10.33 -9.00 10.93
C TRP A 304 -9.09 -8.47 10.19
N VAL A 305 -8.34 -7.55 10.80
CA VAL A 305 -7.07 -7.11 10.22
C VAL A 305 -5.97 -8.03 10.75
N GLN A 306 -5.30 -8.78 9.87
CA GLN A 306 -4.15 -9.57 10.29
C GLN A 306 -3.08 -8.62 10.85
N PRO A 307 -2.47 -8.90 12.02
CA PRO A 307 -1.37 -8.10 12.56
C PRO A 307 -0.13 -8.04 11.65
N ILE A 308 0.85 -7.20 12.02
CA ILE A 308 2.10 -7.05 11.28
C ILE A 308 2.76 -8.42 11.04
N GLY A 309 3.13 -8.69 9.78
CA GLY A 309 3.64 -9.98 9.37
C GLY A 309 4.29 -9.93 7.99
N GLN A 310 4.70 -11.10 7.50
CA GLN A 310 5.41 -11.28 6.23
C GLN A 310 4.84 -12.45 5.41
N ASP A 311 3.70 -13.00 5.85
CA ASP A 311 3.10 -14.23 5.36
C ASP A 311 1.62 -14.37 5.77
N PRO A 312 0.86 -15.28 5.13
CA PRO A 312 -0.47 -15.66 5.57
C PRO A 312 -0.48 -16.16 7.02
N LYS A 313 -1.40 -15.62 7.83
CA LYS A 313 -1.65 -16.04 9.22
C LYS A 313 -3.14 -16.08 9.51
N HIS A 314 -3.53 -16.86 10.50
CA HIS A 314 -4.90 -16.84 11.01
C HIS A 314 -5.22 -15.46 11.61
N VAL A 315 -6.47 -15.05 11.41
CA VAL A 315 -6.97 -13.73 11.80
C VAL A 315 -8.22 -13.92 12.62
N THR A 316 -8.37 -13.13 13.67
CA THR A 316 -9.59 -13.13 14.48
C THR A 316 -10.36 -11.83 14.31
N LYS A 317 -11.66 -11.89 14.59
CA LYS A 317 -12.59 -10.76 14.49
C LYS A 317 -12.13 -9.50 15.21
N ASP A 318 -11.41 -9.64 16.32
CA ASP A 318 -10.99 -8.53 17.16
C ASP A 318 -9.60 -7.99 16.82
N MET A 319 -8.85 -8.66 15.95
CA MET A 319 -7.58 -8.12 15.47
C MET A 319 -7.84 -6.89 14.59
N THR A 320 -7.07 -5.83 14.85
CA THR A 320 -7.13 -4.56 14.12
C THR A 320 -5.73 -3.98 14.01
N GLU A 321 -5.46 -3.25 12.95
CA GLU A 321 -4.24 -2.47 12.78
C GLU A 321 -4.52 -1.20 12.00
N VAL A 322 -3.69 -0.18 12.24
CA VAL A 322 -3.87 1.17 11.69
C VAL A 322 -3.84 1.21 10.16
N TYR A 323 -3.01 0.37 9.54
CA TYR A 323 -2.93 0.30 8.08
C TYR A 323 -4.18 -0.33 7.45
N GLY A 324 -4.88 -1.23 8.16
CA GLY A 324 -6.17 -1.76 7.70
C GLY A 324 -7.25 -0.68 7.68
N VAL A 325 -7.25 0.20 8.69
CA VAL A 325 -8.12 1.39 8.68
C VAL A 325 -7.75 2.34 7.55
N GLY A 326 -6.46 2.55 7.28
CA GLY A 326 -5.99 3.29 6.11
C GLY A 326 -6.58 2.73 4.82
N ALA A 327 -6.40 1.43 4.58
CA ALA A 327 -6.92 0.72 3.41
C ALA A 327 -8.45 0.88 3.27
N PHE A 328 -9.18 0.71 4.36
CA PHE A 328 -10.64 0.86 4.40
C PHE A 328 -11.10 2.26 3.97
N LEU A 329 -10.43 3.30 4.48
CA LEU A 329 -10.75 4.69 4.13
C LEU A 329 -10.45 4.98 2.66
N GLN A 330 -9.33 4.49 2.14
CA GLN A 330 -9.00 4.63 0.71
C GLN A 330 -10.05 3.94 -0.16
N ALA A 331 -10.41 2.70 0.17
CA ALA A 331 -11.47 1.96 -0.52
C ALA A 331 -12.78 2.75 -0.50
N GLY A 332 -13.24 3.20 0.67
CA GLY A 332 -14.48 3.96 0.82
C GLY A 332 -14.51 5.25 -0.02
N THR A 333 -13.38 5.95 -0.15
CA THR A 333 -13.32 7.17 -1.00
C THR A 333 -13.49 6.86 -2.49
N GLN A 334 -12.96 5.73 -2.96
CA GLN A 334 -13.12 5.31 -4.36
C GLN A 334 -14.50 4.72 -4.64
N ILE A 335 -15.09 4.01 -3.67
CA ILE A 335 -16.48 3.55 -3.74
C ILE A 335 -17.43 4.74 -3.83
N HIS A 336 -17.23 5.79 -3.02
CA HIS A 336 -18.02 7.01 -3.13
C HIS A 336 -17.90 7.65 -4.52
N ALA A 337 -16.72 7.63 -5.14
CA ALA A 337 -16.52 8.18 -6.48
C ALA A 337 -17.12 7.31 -7.60
N LEU A 338 -17.29 6.00 -7.39
CA LEU A 338 -17.95 5.09 -8.33
C LEU A 338 -19.48 5.25 -8.35
N ALA A 339 -20.06 5.68 -7.23
CA ALA A 339 -21.49 5.91 -7.13
C ALA A 339 -21.94 6.94 -8.18
N PRO A 340 -23.08 6.71 -8.86
CA PRO A 340 -23.65 7.74 -9.73
C PRO A 340 -23.80 9.04 -8.95
N ALA A 341 -23.48 10.18 -9.56
CA ALA A 341 -23.79 11.47 -8.96
C ALA A 341 -25.29 11.48 -8.61
N ALA A 342 -25.62 11.74 -7.35
CA ALA A 342 -27.01 11.90 -6.93
C ALA A 342 -27.65 12.98 -7.82
N GLN A 343 -28.71 12.61 -8.55
CA GLN A 343 -29.46 13.51 -9.42
C GLN A 343 -30.22 14.56 -8.62
#